data_AF-A0A401GAN3-F1
#
_entry.id   AF-A0A401GAN3-F1
#
_cell.length_a   1.000
_cell.length_b   1.000
_cell.length_c   1.000
_cell.angle_alpha   90.00
_cell.angle_beta   90.00
_cell.angle_gamma   90.00
#
_symmetry.space_group_name_H-M   'P 1'
#
loop_
_entity.id
_entity.type
_entity.pdbx_description
1 polymer ?
#
loop_
_entity_poly.entity_id
_entity_poly.type
_entity_poly.pdbx_seq_one_letter_code
_entity_poly.pdbx_strand_id
1 'polypeptide(L)'
;MSRKLRANFLKNWFAVEATPIFVVVGAVILGGSWYLTRLARGPTIVWTKDNPTPWNEIQPNEGTKMLTVNQHFDKSWERKKL
;
A
#
# COMPACT_ATOMS: atom_id res chain seq x y z
N MET A 1 24.67 26.55 -7.09
CA MET A 1 23.84 26.29 -8.28
C MET A 1 23.11 27.58 -8.65
N SER A 2 23.34 28.14 -9.85
CA SER A 2 22.79 29.44 -10.28
C SER A 2 21.24 29.41 -10.30
N ARG A 3 20.60 30.44 -9.74
CA ARG A 3 19.13 30.60 -9.69
C ARG A 3 18.48 30.52 -11.08
N LYS A 4 19.20 30.94 -12.13
CA LYS A 4 18.76 30.86 -13.52
C LYS A 4 18.68 29.43 -14.05
N LEU A 5 19.57 28.55 -13.59
CA LEU A 5 19.61 27.13 -13.96
C LEU A 5 18.40 26.37 -13.37
N ARG A 6 18.01 26.68 -12.13
CA ARG A 6 16.80 26.13 -11.49
C ARG A 6 15.52 26.62 -12.16
N ALA A 7 15.44 27.91 -12.51
CA ALA A 7 14.25 28.49 -13.14
C ALA A 7 13.97 27.90 -14.53
N ASN A 8 15.01 27.71 -15.35
CA ASN A 8 14.84 27.09 -16.68
C ASN A 8 14.49 25.60 -16.61
N PHE A 9 15.04 24.88 -15.62
CA PHE A 9 14.72 23.46 -15.40
C PHE A 9 13.26 23.25 -14.98
N LEU A 10 12.72 24.13 -14.13
CA LEU A 10 11.34 24.04 -13.63
C LEU A 10 10.27 24.49 -14.66
N LYS A 11 10.66 25.21 -15.72
CA LYS A 11 9.72 25.76 -16.71
C LYS A 11 8.96 24.67 -17.50
N ASN A 12 9.61 23.53 -17.75
CA ASN A 12 9.02 22.39 -18.46
C ASN A 12 8.55 21.27 -17.51
N TRP A 13 8.86 21.36 -16.21
CA TRP A 13 8.46 20.37 -15.20
C TRP A 13 6.98 20.47 -14.84
N PHE A 14 6.38 21.65 -15.00
CA PHE A 14 4.95 21.91 -14.80
C PHE A 14 4.22 22.10 -16.13
N ALA A 15 4.30 21.10 -17.02
CA ALA A 15 3.39 21.04 -18.16
C ALA A 15 1.98 20.69 -17.65
N VAL A 16 1.05 21.66 -17.74
CA VAL A 16 -0.35 21.49 -17.28
C VAL A 16 -1.01 20.28 -17.96
N GLU A 17 -0.67 20.02 -19.23
CA GLU A 17 -1.17 18.88 -20.01
C GLU A 17 -0.64 17.53 -19.52
N ALA A 18 0.60 17.48 -19.00
CA ALA A 18 1.20 16.25 -18.49
C ALA A 18 0.82 15.96 -17.03
N THR A 19 0.32 16.96 -16.30
CA THR A 19 -0.03 16.85 -14.88
C THR A 19 -1.06 15.73 -14.62
N PRO A 20 -2.16 15.60 -15.40
CA PRO A 20 -3.09 14.48 -15.24
C PRO A 20 -2.45 13.10 -15.41
N ILE A 21 -1.51 12.97 -16.35
CA ILE A 21 -0.81 11.70 -16.61
C ILE A 21 0.03 11.30 -15.40
N PHE A 22 0.81 12.23 -14.85
CA PHE A 22 1.62 11.96 -13.66
C PHE A 22 0.78 11.61 -12.43
N VAL A 23 -0.40 12.22 -12.28
CA VAL A 23 -1.31 11.90 -11.17
C VAL A 23 -1.83 10.46 -11.31
N VAL A 24 -2.32 10.07 -12.49
CA VAL A 24 -2.85 8.71 -12.70
C VAL A 24 -1.75 7.66 -12.56
N VAL A 25 -0.60 7.87 -13.21
CA VAL A 25 0.53 6.93 -13.12
C VAL A 25 1.05 6.83 -11.69
N GLY A 26 1.18 7.96 -10.99
CA GLY A 26 1.57 8.00 -9.59
C GLY A 26 0.59 7.24 -8.70
N ALA A 27 -0.71 7.45 -8.88
CA ALA A 27 -1.75 6.75 -8.14
C ALA A 27 -1.72 5.22 -8.38
N VAL A 28 -1.50 4.78 -9.62
CA VAL A 28 -1.40 3.36 -9.98
C VAL A 28 -0.19 2.72 -9.31
N ILE A 29 0.99 3.34 -9.40
CA ILE A 29 2.21 2.78 -8.81
C ILE A 29 2.08 2.73 -7.28
N LEU A 30 1.63 3.81 -6.65
CA LEU A 30 1.45 3.87 -5.19
C LEU A 30 0.39 2.85 -4.72
N GLY A 31 -0.77 2.80 -5.37
CA GLY A 31 -1.84 1.87 -5.04
C GLY A 31 -1.44 0.41 -5.26
N GLY A 32 -0.73 0.12 -6.36
CA GLY A 32 -0.22 -1.21 -6.68
C GLY A 32 0.83 -1.68 -5.66
N SER A 33 1.83 -0.85 -5.35
CA SER A 33 2.84 -1.17 -4.34
C SER A 33 2.25 -1.36 -2.95
N TRP A 34 1.29 -0.51 -2.56
CA TRP A 34 0.56 -0.67 -1.31
C TRP A 34 -0.21 -1.99 -1.26
N TYR A 35 -0.94 -2.32 -2.33
CA TYR A 35 -1.74 -3.55 -2.38
C TYR A 35 -0.88 -4.81 -2.36
N LEU A 36 0.25 -4.83 -3.08
CA LEU A 36 1.24 -5.92 -3.01
C LEU A 36 1.78 -6.09 -1.59
N THR A 37 2.09 -4.99 -0.89
CA THR A 37 2.54 -5.05 0.50
C THR A 37 1.46 -5.65 1.42
N ARG A 38 0.18 -5.30 1.20
CA ARG A 38 -0.95 -5.88 1.94
C ARG A 38 -1.12 -7.37 1.67
N LEU A 39 -0.94 -7.82 0.42
CA LEU A 39 -1.02 -9.23 0.04
C LEU A 39 0.14 -10.05 0.62
N ALA A 40 1.36 -9.51 0.59
CA ALA A 40 2.53 -10.14 1.20
C ALA A 40 2.36 -10.35 2.71
N ARG A 41 1.55 -9.54 3.39
CA ARG A 41 1.25 -9.65 4.83
C ARG A 41 -0.05 -10.42 5.12
N GLY A 42 -0.59 -11.16 4.14
CA GLY A 42 -1.78 -11.99 4.34
C GLY A 42 -1.55 -13.15 5.30
N PRO A 43 -2.57 -13.61 6.03
CA PRO A 43 -2.44 -14.62 7.09
C PRO A 43 -1.95 -15.99 6.61
N THR A 44 -2.09 -16.29 5.32
CA THR A 44 -1.62 -17.54 4.70
C THR A 44 -0.16 -17.50 4.24
N ILE A 45 0.46 -16.31 4.21
CA ILE A 45 1.82 -16.13 3.73
C ILE A 45 2.80 -16.27 4.90
N VAL A 46 3.87 -17.05 4.69
CA VAL A 46 4.93 -17.30 5.68
C VAL A 46 6.25 -16.78 5.11
N TRP A 47 6.84 -15.76 5.75
CA TRP A 47 8.14 -15.19 5.36
C TRP A 47 9.28 -15.66 6.25
N THR A 48 9.03 -15.77 7.55
CA THR A 48 10.00 -16.29 8.54
C THR A 48 9.70 -17.73 8.94
N LYS A 49 10.74 -18.43 9.40
CA LYS A 49 10.62 -19.74 10.06
C LYS A 49 10.17 -19.62 11.51
N ASP A 50 10.31 -18.45 12.13
CA ASP A 50 10.00 -18.25 13.55
C ASP A 50 8.50 -18.33 13.84
N ASN A 51 7.65 -18.02 12.85
CA ASN A 51 6.21 -18.13 12.92
C ASN A 51 5.67 -18.86 11.68
N PRO A 52 5.75 -20.20 11.66
CA PRO A 52 5.33 -21.00 10.51
C PRO A 52 3.81 -21.05 10.34
N THR A 53 3.04 -20.60 11.34
CA THR A 53 1.57 -20.72 11.37
C THR A 53 0.89 -19.40 11.76
N PRO A 54 1.10 -18.33 10.98
CA PRO A 54 0.68 -16.99 11.38
C PRO A 54 -0.85 -16.78 11.44
N TRP A 55 -1.63 -17.71 10.90
CA TRP A 55 -3.09 -17.73 11.06
C TRP A 55 -3.55 -18.07 12.49
N ASN A 56 -2.70 -18.68 13.32
CA ASN A 56 -3.03 -19.01 14.71
C ASN A 56 -3.13 -17.77 15.61
N GLU A 57 -2.67 -16.60 15.16
CA GLU A 57 -2.77 -15.34 15.90
C GLU A 57 -4.13 -14.63 15.72
N ILE A 58 -4.96 -15.08 14.77
CA ILE A 58 -6.22 -14.43 14.42
C ILE A 58 -7.29 -14.84 15.44
N GLN A 59 -7.91 -13.86 16.08
CA GLN A 59 -8.99 -14.12 17.02
C GLN A 59 -10.34 -14.32 16.29
N PRO A 60 -11.29 -15.09 16.84
CA PRO A 60 -12.58 -15.33 16.20
C PRO A 60 -13.41 -14.06 15.92
N ASN A 61 -13.18 -12.99 16.70
CA ASN A 61 -13.84 -11.70 16.55
C ASN A 61 -13.07 -10.71 15.64
N GLU A 62 -12.02 -11.16 14.96
CA GLU A 62 -11.20 -10.34 14.08
C GLU A 62 -11.42 -10.68 12.59
N GLY A 63 -11.70 -9.65 11.80
CA GLY A 63 -11.84 -9.74 10.35
C GLY A 63 -10.49 -9.63 9.66
N THR A 64 -10.16 -10.64 8.84
CA THR A 64 -8.93 -10.65 8.00
C THR A 64 -9.10 -9.96 6.65
N LYS A 65 -10.34 -9.80 6.20
CA LYS A 65 -10.70 -9.21 4.92
C LYS A 65 -10.64 -7.68 5.01
N MET A 66 -10.23 -7.05 3.91
CA MET A 66 -10.22 -5.58 3.80
C MET A 66 -11.62 -4.99 3.78
N LEU A 67 -12.58 -5.73 3.22
CA LEU A 67 -13.97 -5.31 3.12
C LEU A 67 -14.87 -6.50 3.43
N THR A 68 -15.86 -6.26 4.28
CA THR A 68 -16.97 -7.18 4.51
C THR A 68 -18.26 -6.39 4.31
N VAL A 69 -19.19 -6.95 3.54
CA VAL A 69 -20.43 -6.24 3.17
C VAL A 69 -21.53 -6.50 4.20
N ASN A 70 -21.71 -7.77 4.61
CA ASN A 70 -22.82 -8.18 5.47
C ASN A 70 -22.37 -8.71 6.85
N GLN A 71 -21.10 -9.12 6.98
CA GLN A 71 -20.56 -9.70 8.21
C GLN A 71 -19.64 -8.69 8.89
N HIS A 72 -19.99 -8.26 10.09
CA HIS A 72 -19.17 -7.33 10.85
C HIS A 72 -18.42 -8.09 11.94
N PHE A 73 -17.11 -7.85 11.99
CA PHE A 73 -16.25 -8.27 13.08
C PHE A 73 -16.05 -7.07 14.00
N ASP A 74 -15.83 -7.32 15.29
CA ASP A 74 -15.57 -6.25 16.26
C ASP A 74 -14.26 -5.51 15.95
N LYS A 75 -13.32 -6.22 15.33
CA LYS A 75 -11.96 -5.74 15.07
C LYS A 75 -11.46 -6.20 13.70
N SER A 76 -10.50 -5.47 13.16
CA SER A 76 -9.73 -5.91 11.99
C SER A 76 -8.39 -6.48 12.44
N TRP A 77 -8.03 -7.63 11.89
CA TRP A 77 -6.73 -8.25 12.15
C TRP A 77 -5.62 -7.53 11.39
N GLU A 78 -4.51 -7.28 12.09
CA GLU A 78 -3.29 -6.71 11.50
C GLU A 78 -2.06 -7.57 11.86
N ARG A 79 -1.25 -7.88 10.85
CA ARG A 79 0.02 -8.60 11.03
C ARG A 79 1.11 -7.68 11.56
N LYS A 80 1.46 -7.83 12.85
CA LYS A 80 2.52 -7.06 13.52
C LYS A 80 3.93 -7.61 13.30
N LYS A 81 4.06 -8.91 13.00
CA LYS A 81 5.34 -9.63 12.85
C LYS A 81 5.42 -10.27 11.46
N LEU A 82 6.59 -10.22 10.83
CA LEU A 82 6.89 -10.86 9.53
C LEU A 82 7.63 -12.17 9.73
#